data_AF-V4NCX6-F1
#
_entry.id   AF-V4NCX6-F1
#
_cell.length_a   1.000
_cell.length_b   1.000
_cell.length_c   1.000
_cell.angle_alpha   90.00
_cell.angle_beta   90.00
_cell.angle_gamma   90.00
#
_symmetry.space_group_name_H-M   'P 1'
#
loop_
_entity.id
_entity.type
_entity.pdbx_description
1 polymer ?
#
loop_
_entity_poly.entity_id
_entity_poly.type
_entity_poly.pdbx_seq_one_letter_code
_entity_poly.pdbx_strand_id
1 'polypeptide(L)'
;MDADAVICAAQAVAAGYSPYAEGVACPGLAPAPFVYAPQIAHALAPLVDALGALEARNLYLCALLLPTTLFLIWFALFRANPDLPRHYRWLAFAALSPMTFVCANIGIVMHGSVLASLLLFRQRWPFVLVVLICTYIKPTFMGYFVVLLMENRPLGACMRRFVFACVAGVSTVLLTIHGAGESRAAWRQALNGVAIEAQPGLGLFARLSWLGIDTGSPAALGIGLIFIAAMIMAGVVIARTGNRSEDHRLILGMGVAVLCNPRLMDYDMVLLVPYAALLGQSIGGLRGRILRFNLSWGLVLPLAAGALAYLFHVNPYQRTHVAMFAFSVLTLIIGWRLWQANGVARTAVRAYIDRLRTVPLKVPIRFQRKA
;
A
#
# COMPACT_ATOMS: atom_id res chain seq x y z
N MET A 1 6.12 19.37 8.07
CA MET A 1 6.17 17.97 7.61
C MET A 1 5.04 17.17 8.25
N ASP A 2 4.83 15.92 7.83
CA ASP A 2 3.79 15.06 8.39
C ASP A 2 4.07 14.66 9.86
N ALA A 3 5.33 14.34 10.20
CA ALA A 3 5.74 14.15 11.60
C ALA A 3 5.49 15.40 12.46
N ASP A 4 5.76 16.59 11.94
CA ASP A 4 5.49 17.84 12.65
C ASP A 4 3.99 18.01 12.95
N ALA A 5 3.11 17.54 12.06
CA ALA A 5 1.66 17.59 12.28
C ALA A 5 1.26 16.72 13.49
N VAL A 6 1.83 15.52 13.59
CA VAL A 6 1.56 14.61 14.72
C VAL A 6 2.09 15.17 16.03
N ILE A 7 3.31 15.71 16.02
CA ILE A 7 3.95 16.29 17.21
C ILE A 7 3.21 17.55 17.66
N CYS A 8 2.82 18.41 16.72
CA CYS A 8 2.06 19.62 17.04
C CYS A 8 0.67 19.29 17.59
N ALA A 9 -0.03 18.29 17.03
CA ALA A 9 -1.29 17.82 17.57
C ALA A 9 -1.14 17.22 18.98
N ALA A 10 -0.05 16.48 19.23
CA ALA A 10 0.26 15.97 20.56
C ALA A 10 0.57 17.09 21.57
N GLN A 11 1.27 18.15 21.14
CA GLN A 11 1.51 19.34 21.95
C GLN A 11 0.19 20.07 22.29
N ALA A 12 -0.70 20.22 21.31
CA ALA A 12 -2.02 20.80 21.54
C ALA A 12 -2.80 20.02 22.60
N VAL A 13 -2.77 18.68 22.51
CA VAL A 13 -3.40 17.80 23.50
C VAL A 13 -2.76 17.93 24.89
N ALA A 14 -1.43 17.99 24.97
CA ALA A 14 -0.73 18.20 26.24
C ALA A 14 -1.13 19.52 26.91
N ALA A 15 -1.43 20.55 26.12
CA ALA A 15 -1.92 21.85 26.58
C ALA A 15 -3.46 21.89 26.81
N GLY A 16 -4.16 20.75 26.72
CA GLY A 16 -5.60 20.65 26.97
C GLY A 16 -6.51 21.08 25.81
N TYR A 17 -5.95 21.30 24.62
CA TYR A 17 -6.71 21.63 23.41
C TYR A 17 -7.04 20.41 22.56
N SER A 18 -8.00 20.58 21.65
CA SER A 18 -8.28 19.59 20.61
C SER A 18 -7.05 19.41 19.70
N PRO A 19 -6.72 18.17 19.26
CA PRO A 19 -5.66 17.94 18.28
C PRO A 19 -5.95 18.54 16.90
N TYR A 20 -7.18 19.00 16.66
CA TYR A 20 -7.61 19.69 15.42
C TYR A 20 -7.87 21.18 15.64
N ALA A 21 -7.47 21.75 16.77
CA ALA A 21 -7.67 23.17 17.05
C ALA A 21 -6.86 24.04 16.06
N GLU A 22 -7.53 24.97 15.39
CA GLU A 22 -6.89 25.96 14.54
C GLU A 22 -6.17 27.00 15.43
N GLY A 23 -4.97 27.42 15.02
CA GLY A 23 -4.24 28.50 15.70
C GLY A 23 -3.33 28.07 16.86
N VAL A 24 -3.20 26.77 17.16
CA VAL A 24 -2.14 26.30 18.07
C VAL A 24 -0.79 26.44 17.35
N ALA A 25 -0.08 27.52 17.65
CA ALA A 25 1.28 27.72 17.15
C ALA A 25 2.20 26.69 17.81
N CYS A 26 2.90 25.90 17.00
CA CYS A 26 3.96 24.99 17.44
C CYS A 26 5.31 25.60 17.03
N PRO A 27 5.98 26.36 17.91
CA PRO A 27 7.19 27.09 17.56
C PRO A 27 8.28 26.16 17.02
N GLY A 28 8.94 26.58 15.94
CA GLY A 28 10.00 25.79 15.29
C GLY A 28 9.51 24.60 14.46
N LEU A 29 8.20 24.37 14.36
CA LEU A 29 7.59 23.35 13.51
C LEU A 29 6.83 23.97 12.34
N ALA A 30 6.77 23.24 11.22
CA ALA A 30 5.97 23.60 10.05
C ALA A 30 4.95 22.48 9.77
N PRO A 31 3.94 22.29 10.64
CA PRO A 31 3.02 21.16 10.55
C PRO A 31 2.19 21.19 9.27
N ALA A 32 2.05 20.04 8.63
CA ALA A 32 0.95 19.83 7.69
C ALA A 32 -0.38 19.73 8.47
N PRO A 33 -1.55 19.79 7.79
CA PRO A 33 -2.81 19.51 8.45
C PRO A 33 -2.81 18.12 9.12
N PHE A 34 -3.23 18.06 10.38
CA PHE A 34 -3.32 16.81 11.13
C PHE A 34 -4.56 16.02 10.71
N VAL A 35 -4.34 14.83 10.13
CA VAL A 35 -5.40 13.96 9.57
C VAL A 35 -5.47 12.58 10.21
N TYR A 36 -4.62 12.33 11.22
CA TYR A 36 -4.61 11.08 11.96
C TYR A 36 -5.76 11.04 12.97
N ALA A 37 -6.06 9.84 13.46
CA ALA A 37 -7.04 9.68 14.51
C ALA A 37 -6.57 10.39 15.81
N PRO A 38 -7.49 10.97 16.61
CA PRO A 38 -7.11 11.76 17.78
C PRO A 38 -6.30 10.96 18.81
N GLN A 39 -6.54 9.65 18.90
CA GLN A 39 -5.83 8.74 19.80
C GLN A 39 -4.31 8.74 19.56
N ILE A 40 -3.86 9.02 18.33
CA ILE A 40 -2.44 9.12 18.01
C ILE A 40 -1.81 10.33 18.70
N ALA A 41 -2.50 11.48 18.69
CA ALA A 41 -2.05 12.68 19.40
C ALA A 41 -2.04 12.44 20.91
N HIS A 42 -3.10 11.84 21.47
CA HIS A 42 -3.15 11.49 22.89
C HIS A 42 -2.05 10.51 23.31
N ALA A 43 -1.75 9.50 22.49
CA ALA A 43 -0.70 8.54 22.80
C ALA A 43 0.70 9.16 22.82
N LEU A 44 0.93 10.20 22.01
CA LEU A 44 2.22 10.90 21.92
C LEU A 44 2.32 12.13 22.82
N ALA A 45 1.20 12.64 23.34
CA ALA A 45 1.19 13.81 24.22
C ALA A 45 2.14 13.68 25.42
N PRO A 46 2.19 12.56 26.16
CA PRO A 46 3.12 12.43 27.29
C PRO A 46 4.60 12.52 26.88
N LEU A 47 4.95 12.02 25.70
CA LEU A 47 6.30 12.09 25.18
C LEU A 47 6.68 13.53 24.80
N VAL A 48 5.76 14.25 24.15
CA VAL A 48 5.97 15.64 23.74
C VAL A 48 6.00 16.58 24.94
N ASP A 49 5.17 16.33 25.96
CA ASP A 49 5.16 17.05 27.23
C ASP A 49 6.48 16.88 27.98
N ALA A 50 7.03 15.66 28.00
CA ALA A 50 8.28 15.37 28.69
C ALA A 50 9.54 15.89 27.97
N LEU A 51 9.58 15.82 26.63
CA LEU A 51 10.78 16.14 25.85
C LEU A 51 10.78 17.56 25.26
N GLY A 52 9.61 18.13 25.02
CA GLY A 52 9.46 19.25 24.10
C GLY A 52 9.26 18.79 22.65
N ALA A 53 8.62 19.65 21.86
CA ALA A 53 8.23 19.33 20.48
C ALA A 53 9.42 19.14 19.53
N LEU A 54 10.50 19.93 19.70
CA LEU A 54 11.67 19.87 18.83
C LEU A 54 12.50 18.61 19.08
N GLU A 55 12.63 18.23 20.34
CA GLU A 55 13.34 17.06 20.82
C GLU A 55 12.59 15.78 20.44
N ALA A 56 11.27 15.76 20.59
CA ALA A 56 10.41 14.69 20.09
C ALA A 56 10.54 14.53 18.57
N ARG A 57 10.62 15.63 17.82
CA ARG A 57 10.89 15.62 16.38
C ARG A 57 12.24 15.01 16.05
N ASN A 58 13.30 15.48 16.71
CA ASN A 58 14.65 14.98 16.48
C ASN A 58 14.76 13.48 16.83
N LEU A 59 14.10 13.04 17.90
CA LEU A 59 14.00 11.64 18.26
C LEU A 59 13.34 10.82 17.15
N TYR A 60 12.18 11.27 16.64
CA TYR A 60 11.52 10.60 15.52
C TYR A 60 12.42 10.53 14.27
N LEU A 61 13.05 11.65 13.89
CA LEU A 61 13.90 11.72 12.69
C LEU A 61 15.11 10.78 12.81
N CYS A 62 15.84 10.84 13.93
CA CYS A 62 17.10 10.11 14.11
C CYS A 62 16.89 8.64 14.50
N ALA A 63 15.93 8.34 15.37
CA ALA A 63 15.76 6.98 15.89
C ALA A 63 14.82 6.12 15.04
N LEU A 64 13.87 6.72 14.32
CA LEU A 64 12.87 5.97 13.55
C LEU A 64 13.01 6.19 12.04
N LEU A 65 12.92 7.43 11.58
CA LEU A 65 12.82 7.72 10.16
C LEU A 65 14.11 7.39 9.40
N LEU A 66 15.26 7.89 9.88
CA LEU A 66 16.54 7.68 9.21
C LEU A 66 16.92 6.18 9.14
N PRO A 67 16.90 5.41 10.25
CA PRO A 67 17.18 3.97 10.18
C PRO A 67 16.21 3.22 9.27
N THR A 68 14.92 3.56 9.33
CA THR A 68 13.92 2.89 8.48
C THR A 68 14.12 3.21 7.00
N THR A 69 14.46 4.46 6.68
CA THR A 69 14.76 4.88 5.31
C THR A 69 15.97 4.14 4.77
N LEU A 70 17.06 4.07 5.55
CA LEU A 70 18.26 3.31 5.19
C LEU A 70 17.94 1.82 5.01
N PHE A 71 17.13 1.24 5.89
CA PHE A 71 16.68 -0.14 5.78
C PHE A 71 15.87 -0.40 4.49
N LEU A 72 14.94 0.49 4.14
CA LEU A 72 14.13 0.37 2.92
C LEU A 72 14.99 0.52 1.65
N ILE A 73 15.93 1.46 1.65
CA ILE A 73 16.91 1.64 0.55
C ILE A 73 17.80 0.42 0.43
N TRP A 74 18.33 -0.09 1.56
CA TRP A 74 19.13 -1.31 1.58
C TRP A 74 18.37 -2.51 1.03
N PHE A 75 17.09 -2.65 1.42
CA PHE A 75 16.24 -3.70 0.91
C PHE A 75 16.04 -3.58 -0.60
N ALA A 76 15.65 -2.38 -1.06
CA ALA A 76 15.35 -2.12 -2.46
C ALA A 76 16.57 -2.35 -3.38
N LEU A 77 17.76 -1.94 -2.95
CA LEU A 77 18.99 -2.03 -3.75
C LEU A 77 19.69 -3.38 -3.63
N PHE A 78 19.95 -3.82 -2.40
CA PHE A 78 20.92 -4.88 -2.13
C PHE A 78 20.27 -6.20 -1.73
N ARG A 79 19.34 -6.19 -0.76
CA ARG A 79 18.80 -7.44 -0.20
C ARG A 79 17.72 -8.09 -1.07
N ALA A 80 16.94 -7.33 -1.83
CA ALA A 80 15.92 -7.89 -2.71
C ALA A 80 16.53 -9.00 -3.59
N ASN A 81 15.77 -10.10 -3.80
CA ASN A 81 16.24 -11.39 -4.33
C ASN A 81 17.41 -11.26 -5.33
N PRO A 82 18.60 -11.86 -5.08
CA PRO A 82 19.78 -11.73 -5.94
C PRO A 82 19.53 -12.04 -7.42
N ASP A 83 18.52 -12.85 -7.75
CA ASP A 83 18.16 -13.22 -9.12
C ASP A 83 17.46 -12.09 -9.91
N LEU A 84 17.01 -11.02 -9.23
CA LEU A 84 16.36 -9.90 -9.91
C LEU A 84 17.41 -8.97 -10.55
N PRO A 85 17.27 -8.60 -11.83
CA PRO A 85 18.28 -7.81 -12.52
C PRO A 85 18.46 -6.43 -11.88
N ARG A 86 19.70 -6.11 -11.49
CA ARG A 86 20.03 -4.85 -10.80
C ARG A 86 19.71 -3.61 -11.64
N HIS A 87 19.86 -3.69 -12.97
CA HIS A 87 19.60 -2.54 -13.85
C HIS A 87 18.14 -2.07 -13.78
N TYR A 88 17.16 -2.99 -13.64
CA TYR A 88 15.76 -2.59 -13.47
C TYR A 88 15.50 -1.94 -12.11
N ARG A 89 16.22 -2.34 -11.07
CA ARG A 89 16.11 -1.69 -9.75
C ARG A 89 16.61 -0.25 -9.82
N TRP A 90 17.80 -0.04 -10.37
CA TRP A 90 18.37 1.30 -10.56
C TRP A 90 17.48 2.16 -11.45
N LEU A 91 16.98 1.61 -12.56
CA LEU A 91 16.06 2.32 -13.43
C LEU A 91 14.75 2.69 -12.71
N ALA A 92 14.24 1.84 -11.82
CA ALA A 92 13.02 2.12 -11.06
C ALA A 92 13.19 3.27 -10.05
N PHE A 93 14.42 3.61 -9.62
CA PHE A 93 14.65 4.82 -8.83
C PHE A 93 14.31 6.10 -9.60
N ALA A 94 14.34 6.09 -10.94
CA ALA A 94 13.93 7.24 -11.75
C ALA A 94 12.42 7.56 -11.61
N ALA A 95 11.61 6.60 -11.14
CA ALA A 95 10.20 6.83 -10.83
C ALA A 95 9.98 7.53 -9.48
N LEU A 96 10.96 7.46 -8.57
CA LEU A 96 10.83 8.02 -7.22
C LEU A 96 11.07 9.54 -7.26
N SER A 97 10.27 10.28 -6.48
CA SER A 97 10.56 11.68 -6.20
C SER A 97 11.47 11.82 -4.96
N PRO A 98 12.22 12.93 -4.81
CA PRO A 98 12.94 13.21 -3.57
C PRO A 98 12.03 13.21 -2.34
N MET A 99 10.74 13.57 -2.52
CA MET A 99 9.73 13.57 -1.46
C MET A 99 9.50 12.17 -0.87
N THR A 100 9.82 11.10 -1.60
CA THR A 100 9.84 9.72 -1.08
C THR A 100 10.64 9.59 0.22
N PHE A 101 11.72 10.38 0.36
CA PHE A 101 12.65 10.28 1.48
C PHE A 101 12.60 11.50 2.41
N VAL A 102 12.29 12.69 1.89
CA VAL A 102 12.44 13.95 2.63
C VAL A 102 11.15 14.40 3.34
N CYS A 103 9.98 13.83 3.01
CA CYS A 103 8.69 14.27 3.57
C CYS A 103 8.48 13.98 5.06
N ALA A 104 9.39 13.23 5.69
CA ALA A 104 9.33 12.78 7.08
C ALA A 104 7.98 12.15 7.48
N ASN A 105 7.33 11.42 6.56
CA ASN A 105 6.02 10.81 6.77
C ASN A 105 6.11 9.54 7.62
N ILE A 106 5.19 9.37 8.58
CA ILE A 106 5.14 8.19 9.45
C ILE A 106 4.92 6.88 8.67
N GLY A 107 4.29 6.99 7.49
CA GLY A 107 4.12 5.88 6.56
C GLY A 107 5.43 5.20 6.17
N ILE A 108 6.56 5.92 6.12
CA ILE A 108 7.88 5.33 5.83
C ILE A 108 8.26 4.33 6.93
N VAL A 109 8.12 4.75 8.20
CA VAL A 109 8.40 3.89 9.37
C VAL A 109 7.49 2.66 9.37
N MET A 110 6.22 2.84 9.02
CA MET A 110 5.24 1.77 8.95
C MET A 110 5.56 0.77 7.83
N HIS A 111 5.92 1.22 6.62
CA HIS A 111 6.35 0.35 5.52
C HIS A 111 7.58 -0.47 5.90
N GLY A 112 8.56 0.16 6.55
CA GLY A 112 9.75 -0.54 7.05
C GLY A 112 9.40 -1.57 8.13
N SER A 113 8.49 -1.24 9.05
CA SER A 113 8.02 -2.16 10.09
C SER A 113 7.29 -3.38 9.49
N VAL A 114 6.42 -3.16 8.50
CA VAL A 114 5.73 -4.23 7.77
C VAL A 114 6.73 -5.12 7.06
N LEU A 115 7.70 -4.55 6.33
CA LEU A 115 8.73 -5.33 5.66
C LEU A 115 9.61 -6.10 6.66
N ALA A 116 10.06 -5.45 7.74
CA ALA A 116 10.87 -6.07 8.78
C ALA A 116 10.13 -7.26 9.41
N SER A 117 8.83 -7.13 9.67
CA SER A 117 8.01 -8.21 10.21
C SER A 117 7.95 -9.46 9.30
N LEU A 118 8.05 -9.26 7.98
CA LEU A 118 8.07 -10.36 7.01
C LEU A 118 9.45 -11.00 6.88
N LEU A 119 10.54 -10.23 7.06
CA LEU A 119 11.91 -10.70 6.92
C LEU A 119 12.45 -11.36 8.21
N LEU A 120 12.11 -10.81 9.37
CA LEU A 120 12.64 -11.25 10.66
C LEU A 120 11.88 -12.46 11.23
N PHE A 121 10.62 -12.64 10.85
CA PHE A 121 9.77 -13.70 11.41
C PHE A 121 9.29 -14.67 10.33
N ARG A 122 9.55 -15.97 10.55
CA ARG A 122 9.03 -17.04 9.68
C ARG A 122 7.51 -17.22 9.82
N GLN A 123 6.98 -16.97 11.02
CA GLN A 123 5.55 -17.01 11.27
C GLN A 123 4.90 -15.70 10.79
N ARG A 124 3.63 -15.76 10.35
CA ARG A 124 2.95 -14.58 9.78
C ARG A 124 2.11 -13.78 10.77
N TRP A 125 1.90 -14.27 11.99
CA TRP A 125 1.14 -13.49 12.98
C TRP A 125 1.83 -12.18 13.38
N PRO A 126 3.17 -12.05 13.46
CA PRO A 126 3.82 -10.77 13.74
C PRO A 126 3.56 -9.76 12.62
N PHE A 127 3.60 -10.22 11.36
CA PHE A 127 3.21 -9.41 10.22
C PHE A 127 1.75 -8.95 10.31
N VAL A 128 0.82 -9.85 10.64
CA VAL A 128 -0.59 -9.47 10.82
C VAL A 128 -0.72 -8.41 11.92
N LEU A 129 -0.08 -8.61 13.07
CA LEU A 129 -0.11 -7.67 14.20
C LEU A 129 0.46 -6.30 13.81
N VAL A 130 1.61 -6.26 13.14
CA VAL A 130 2.22 -5.01 12.68
C VAL A 130 1.31 -4.29 11.69
N VAL A 131 0.70 -5.01 10.74
CA VAL A 131 -0.26 -4.41 9.81
C VAL A 131 -1.51 -3.90 10.54
N LEU A 132 -2.00 -4.58 11.59
CA LEU A 132 -3.11 -4.08 12.40
C LEU A 132 -2.75 -2.79 13.16
N ILE A 133 -1.58 -2.75 13.80
CA ILE A 133 -1.06 -1.52 14.44
C ILE A 133 -0.93 -0.40 13.41
N CYS A 134 -0.41 -0.73 12.22
CA CYS A 134 -0.30 0.24 11.15
C CYS A 134 -1.67 0.70 10.64
N THR A 135 -2.64 -0.20 10.54
CA THR A 135 -4.02 0.11 10.12
C THR A 135 -4.72 1.03 11.12
N TYR A 136 -4.44 0.87 12.41
CA TYR A 136 -4.94 1.75 13.46
C TYR A 136 -4.46 3.20 13.29
N ILE A 137 -3.19 3.39 12.88
CA ILE A 137 -2.61 4.71 12.60
C ILE A 137 -3.09 5.23 11.25
N LYS A 138 -3.07 4.38 10.21
CA LYS A 138 -3.38 4.72 8.83
C LYS A 138 -4.10 3.55 8.13
N PRO A 139 -5.42 3.65 7.90
CA PRO A 139 -6.24 2.53 7.40
C PRO A 139 -5.79 1.91 6.08
N THR A 140 -5.10 2.66 5.22
CA THR A 140 -4.60 2.15 3.92
C THR A 140 -3.61 1.00 4.06
N PHE A 141 -2.93 0.86 5.21
CA PHE A 141 -2.01 -0.25 5.46
C PHE A 141 -2.68 -1.62 5.50
N MET A 142 -4.01 -1.69 5.70
CA MET A 142 -4.78 -2.93 5.58
C MET A 142 -4.57 -3.61 4.21
N GLY A 143 -4.23 -2.85 3.16
CA GLY A 143 -3.90 -3.36 1.83
C GLY A 143 -2.75 -4.38 1.83
N TYR A 144 -1.85 -4.33 2.82
CA TYR A 144 -0.75 -5.28 2.94
C TYR A 144 -1.18 -6.72 3.18
N PHE A 145 -2.39 -6.97 3.69
CA PHE A 145 -2.87 -8.34 3.86
C PHE A 145 -2.90 -9.14 2.55
N VAL A 146 -2.89 -8.48 1.39
CA VAL A 146 -2.69 -9.12 0.07
C VAL A 146 -1.46 -10.03 0.02
N VAL A 147 -0.40 -9.73 0.79
CA VAL A 147 0.79 -10.60 0.90
C VAL A 147 0.41 -12.04 1.31
N LEU A 148 -0.61 -12.22 2.16
CA LEU A 148 -1.08 -13.53 2.60
C LEU A 148 -1.66 -14.38 1.45
N LEU A 149 -2.19 -13.73 0.39
CA LEU A 149 -2.69 -14.40 -0.80
C LEU A 149 -1.57 -14.94 -1.70
N MET A 150 -0.37 -14.37 -1.58
CA MET A 150 0.79 -14.69 -2.41
C MET A 150 1.66 -15.83 -1.84
N GLU A 151 1.40 -16.25 -0.59
CA GLU A 151 2.16 -17.32 0.07
C GLU A 151 2.19 -18.62 -0.75
N ASN A 152 3.27 -19.38 -0.60
CA ASN A 152 3.39 -20.72 -1.18
C ASN A 152 2.60 -21.76 -0.37
N ARG A 153 1.28 -21.57 -0.28
CA ARG A 153 0.32 -22.46 0.39
C ARG A 153 -0.89 -22.69 -0.52
N PRO A 154 -1.71 -23.73 -0.27
CA PRO A 154 -2.96 -23.90 -1.01
C PRO A 154 -3.84 -22.64 -0.95
N LEU A 155 -4.45 -22.26 -2.08
CA LEU A 155 -5.18 -20.98 -2.20
C LEU A 155 -6.30 -20.84 -1.16
N GLY A 156 -7.01 -21.93 -0.84
CA GLY A 156 -8.04 -21.91 0.20
C GLY A 156 -7.49 -21.55 1.59
N ALA A 157 -6.29 -22.00 1.94
CA ALA A 157 -5.65 -21.65 3.21
C ALA A 157 -5.19 -20.18 3.23
N CYS A 158 -4.63 -19.69 2.12
CA CYS A 158 -4.29 -18.28 1.94
C CYS A 158 -5.54 -17.39 2.07
N MET A 159 -6.64 -17.77 1.41
CA MET A 159 -7.90 -17.02 1.42
C MET A 159 -8.49 -16.93 2.82
N ARG A 160 -8.53 -18.03 3.58
CA ARG A 160 -9.02 -17.99 4.97
C ARG A 160 -8.21 -17.03 5.84
N ARG A 161 -6.88 -17.04 5.72
CA ARG A 161 -5.99 -16.13 6.47
C ARG A 161 -6.19 -14.69 6.06
N PHE A 162 -6.26 -14.43 4.76
CA PHE A 162 -6.54 -13.11 4.20
C PHE A 162 -7.88 -12.57 4.73
N VAL A 163 -8.96 -13.35 4.62
CA VAL A 163 -10.29 -12.94 5.11
C VAL A 163 -10.26 -12.67 6.61
N PHE A 164 -9.67 -13.56 7.42
CA PHE A 164 -9.56 -13.34 8.87
C PHE A 164 -8.77 -12.06 9.20
N ALA A 165 -7.65 -11.83 8.51
CA ALA A 165 -6.85 -10.63 8.69
C ALA A 165 -7.62 -9.36 8.27
N CYS A 166 -8.36 -9.40 7.15
CA CYS A 166 -9.22 -8.30 6.72
C CYS A 166 -10.35 -8.02 7.72
N VAL A 167 -10.99 -9.05 8.29
CA VAL A 167 -12.00 -8.87 9.35
C VAL A 167 -11.39 -8.18 10.57
N ALA A 168 -10.19 -8.61 11.00
CA ALA A 168 -9.47 -7.96 12.08
C ALA A 168 -9.07 -6.51 11.74
N GLY A 169 -8.65 -6.25 10.50
CA GLY A 169 -8.31 -4.92 9.99
C GLY A 169 -9.51 -3.98 9.98
N VAL A 170 -10.64 -4.41 9.40
CA VAL A 170 -11.90 -3.66 9.41
C VAL A 170 -12.35 -3.41 10.85
N SER A 171 -12.28 -4.40 11.72
CA SER A 171 -12.59 -4.24 13.15
C SER A 171 -11.69 -3.19 13.80
N THR A 172 -10.40 -3.16 13.45
CA THR A 172 -9.45 -2.15 13.94
C THR A 172 -9.83 -0.75 13.47
N VAL A 173 -10.19 -0.58 12.19
CA VAL A 173 -10.66 0.72 11.67
C VAL A 173 -11.94 1.17 12.37
N LEU A 174 -12.91 0.27 12.57
CA LEU A 174 -14.14 0.56 13.30
C LEU A 174 -13.84 0.97 14.74
N LEU A 175 -12.91 0.28 15.43
CA LEU A 175 -12.47 0.66 16.76
C LEU A 175 -11.84 2.06 16.79
N THR A 176 -11.01 2.42 15.81
CA THR A 176 -10.44 3.78 15.70
C THR A 176 -11.55 4.83 15.54
N ILE A 177 -12.54 4.57 14.67
CA ILE A 177 -13.69 5.46 14.45
C ILE A 177 -14.53 5.61 15.72
N HIS A 178 -14.81 4.51 16.42
CA HIS A 178 -15.59 4.53 17.64
C HIS A 178 -14.85 5.23 18.78
N GLY A 179 -13.55 4.94 18.94
CA GLY A 179 -12.72 5.54 19.97
C GLY A 179 -12.37 7.02 19.77
N ALA A 180 -12.71 7.62 18.62
CA ALA A 180 -12.42 9.04 18.35
C ALA A 180 -13.24 10.01 19.21
N GLY A 181 -14.25 9.52 19.94
CA GLY A 181 -15.03 10.30 20.92
C GLY A 181 -15.61 11.58 20.34
N GLU A 182 -15.49 12.68 21.09
CA GLU A 182 -16.00 14.01 20.74
C GLU A 182 -15.27 14.61 19.53
N SER A 183 -13.99 14.28 19.32
CA SER A 183 -13.21 14.77 18.18
C SER A 183 -13.56 14.09 16.85
N ARG A 184 -14.50 13.13 16.82
CA ARG A 184 -14.86 12.38 15.60
C ARG A 184 -15.32 13.28 14.46
N ALA A 185 -16.11 14.32 14.74
CA ALA A 185 -16.62 15.24 13.71
C ALA A 185 -15.47 16.05 13.07
N ALA A 186 -14.63 16.68 13.90
CA ALA A 186 -13.46 17.43 13.45
C ALA A 186 -12.47 16.55 12.68
N TRP A 187 -12.24 15.32 13.16
CA TRP A 187 -11.38 14.37 12.45
C TRP A 187 -11.91 14.03 11.06
N ARG A 188 -13.22 13.74 10.92
CA ARG A 188 -13.83 13.45 9.63
C ARG A 188 -13.73 14.63 8.67
N GLN A 189 -13.93 15.85 9.17
CA GLN A 189 -13.78 17.06 8.36
C GLN A 189 -12.34 17.23 7.87
N ALA A 190 -11.35 17.11 8.76
CA ALA A 190 -9.93 17.18 8.39
C ALA A 190 -9.54 16.08 7.39
N LEU A 191 -10.01 14.86 7.61
CA LEU A 191 -9.76 13.73 6.71
C LEU A 191 -10.37 13.98 5.33
N ASN A 192 -11.62 14.40 5.23
CA ASN A 192 -12.28 14.63 3.94
C ASN A 192 -11.62 15.78 3.16
N GLY A 193 -11.41 16.93 3.80
CA GLY A 193 -10.83 18.10 3.12
C GLY A 193 -9.41 17.84 2.59
N VAL A 194 -8.59 17.07 3.31
CA VAL A 194 -7.22 16.77 2.86
C VAL A 194 -7.17 15.55 1.96
N ALA A 195 -7.85 14.46 2.32
CA ALA A 195 -7.67 13.16 1.68
C ALA A 195 -8.48 12.98 0.40
N ILE A 196 -9.65 13.61 0.31
CA ILE A 196 -10.56 13.45 -0.81
C ILE A 196 -10.43 14.65 -1.76
N GLU A 197 -10.39 15.86 -1.19
CA GLU A 197 -10.47 17.08 -1.99
C GLU A 197 -9.10 17.63 -2.40
N ALA A 198 -8.16 17.78 -1.46
CA ALA A 198 -6.90 18.48 -1.74
C ALA A 198 -5.81 17.62 -2.39
N GLN A 199 -5.78 16.31 -2.13
CA GLN A 199 -4.63 15.46 -2.50
C GLN A 199 -5.06 14.07 -3.00
N PRO A 200 -5.45 13.93 -4.28
CA PRO A 200 -5.86 12.64 -4.86
C PRO A 200 -4.72 11.61 -4.98
N GLY A 201 -3.48 12.01 -4.65
CA GLY A 201 -2.29 11.16 -4.66
C GLY A 201 -1.75 10.92 -6.08
N LEU A 202 -1.13 9.76 -6.26
CA LEU A 202 -0.39 9.31 -7.45
C LEU A 202 -1.02 8.03 -8.05
N GLY A 203 -2.07 7.52 -7.38
CA GLY A 203 -2.66 6.21 -7.61
C GLY A 203 -3.84 6.25 -8.58
N LEU A 204 -4.89 5.49 -8.27
CA LEU A 204 -6.11 5.46 -9.08
C LEU A 204 -6.89 6.78 -9.01
N PHE A 205 -6.98 7.40 -7.83
CA PHE A 205 -7.78 8.61 -7.63
C PHE A 205 -7.25 9.80 -8.43
N ALA A 206 -5.93 9.94 -8.55
CA ALA A 206 -5.33 10.92 -9.45
C ALA A 206 -5.80 10.77 -10.90
N ARG A 207 -5.86 9.51 -11.38
CA ARG A 207 -6.29 9.20 -12.76
C ARG A 207 -7.77 9.46 -12.97
N LEU A 208 -8.60 9.16 -11.96
CA LEU A 208 -10.03 9.46 -12.00
C LEU A 208 -10.28 10.97 -11.98
N SER A 209 -9.53 11.72 -11.17
CA SER A 209 -9.59 13.18 -11.12
C SER A 209 -9.23 13.80 -12.47
N TRP A 210 -8.24 13.28 -13.20
CA TRP A 210 -7.94 13.71 -14.57
C TRP A 210 -9.07 13.46 -15.57
N LEU A 211 -9.90 12.45 -15.33
CA LEU A 211 -11.09 12.14 -16.12
C LEU A 211 -12.32 12.95 -15.66
N GLY A 212 -12.15 13.88 -14.71
CA GLY A 212 -13.24 14.68 -14.15
C GLY A 212 -14.16 13.90 -13.21
N ILE A 213 -13.75 12.71 -12.75
CA ILE A 213 -14.53 11.90 -11.81
C ILE A 213 -14.13 12.31 -10.39
N ASP A 214 -15.11 12.80 -9.63
CA ASP A 214 -14.94 13.09 -8.21
C ASP A 214 -14.53 11.82 -7.45
N THR A 215 -13.41 11.91 -6.74
CA THR A 215 -12.81 10.78 -6.01
C THR A 215 -13.64 10.34 -4.80
N GLY A 216 -14.51 11.22 -4.28
CA GLY A 216 -15.47 10.90 -3.24
C GLY A 216 -16.75 10.22 -3.75
N SER A 217 -16.97 10.19 -5.06
CA SER A 217 -18.20 9.67 -5.65
C SER A 217 -18.36 8.14 -5.52
N PRO A 218 -19.60 7.61 -5.45
CA PRO A 218 -19.84 6.17 -5.48
C PRO A 218 -19.25 5.47 -6.72
N ALA A 219 -19.20 6.18 -7.86
CA ALA A 219 -18.59 5.69 -9.09
C ALA A 219 -17.08 5.49 -8.92
N ALA A 220 -16.36 6.45 -8.34
CA ALA A 220 -14.93 6.33 -8.07
C ALA A 220 -14.63 5.16 -7.12
N LEU A 221 -15.44 4.98 -6.08
CA LEU A 221 -15.33 3.84 -5.16
C LEU A 221 -15.56 2.51 -5.87
N GLY A 222 -16.59 2.41 -6.72
CA GLY A 222 -16.88 1.21 -7.51
C GLY A 222 -15.74 0.83 -8.45
N ILE A 223 -15.21 1.81 -9.20
CA ILE A 223 -14.04 1.61 -10.07
C ILE A 223 -12.81 1.20 -9.24
N GLY A 224 -12.62 1.81 -8.07
CA GLY A 224 -11.57 1.47 -7.11
C GLY A 224 -11.61 0.01 -6.68
N LEU A 225 -12.78 -0.48 -6.29
CA LEU A 225 -12.96 -1.88 -5.88
C LEU A 225 -12.66 -2.85 -7.03
N ILE A 226 -13.13 -2.55 -8.24
CA ILE A 226 -12.85 -3.38 -9.43
C ILE A 226 -11.35 -3.40 -9.73
N PHE A 227 -10.69 -2.24 -9.69
CA PHE A 227 -9.25 -2.12 -9.93
C PHE A 227 -8.45 -2.92 -8.89
N ILE A 228 -8.75 -2.76 -7.60
CA ILE A 228 -8.09 -3.50 -6.50
C ILE A 228 -8.28 -5.01 -6.69
N ALA A 229 -9.51 -5.46 -6.96
CA ALA A 229 -9.79 -6.88 -7.19
C ALA A 229 -9.00 -7.43 -8.37
N ALA A 230 -8.96 -6.71 -9.49
CA ALA A 230 -8.21 -7.10 -10.69
C ALA A 230 -6.70 -7.18 -10.41
N MET A 231 -6.14 -6.20 -9.69
CA MET A 231 -4.72 -6.18 -9.30
C MET A 231 -4.35 -7.33 -8.37
N ILE A 232 -5.18 -7.60 -7.36
CA ILE A 232 -4.98 -8.74 -6.44
C ILE A 232 -5.02 -10.05 -7.22
N MET A 233 -6.02 -10.23 -8.09
CA MET A 233 -6.14 -11.44 -8.90
C MET A 233 -4.95 -11.63 -9.83
N ALA A 234 -4.49 -10.56 -10.51
CA ALA A 234 -3.29 -10.61 -11.33
C ALA A 234 -2.06 -10.99 -10.51
N GLY A 235 -1.88 -10.39 -9.32
CA GLY A 235 -0.82 -10.76 -8.38
C GLY A 235 -0.87 -12.23 -7.98
N VAL A 236 -2.05 -12.76 -7.63
CA VAL A 236 -2.21 -14.18 -7.25
C VAL A 236 -1.85 -15.11 -8.41
N VAL A 237 -2.26 -14.77 -9.64
CA VAL A 237 -1.89 -15.54 -10.83
C VAL A 237 -0.37 -15.51 -11.04
N ILE A 238 0.27 -14.34 -10.95
CA ILE A 238 1.73 -14.21 -11.10
C ILE A 238 2.45 -15.01 -10.01
N ALA A 239 2.00 -14.93 -8.77
CA ALA A 239 2.60 -15.64 -7.63
C ALA A 239 2.52 -17.16 -7.81
N ARG A 240 1.39 -17.67 -8.33
CA ARG A 240 1.16 -19.11 -8.49
C ARG A 240 1.67 -19.67 -9.80
N THR A 241 2.05 -18.83 -10.74
CA THR A 241 2.61 -19.26 -12.01
C THR A 241 4.13 -19.34 -11.93
N GLY A 242 4.65 -20.55 -12.16
CA GLY A 242 6.07 -20.85 -12.03
C GLY A 242 6.46 -21.11 -10.57
N ASN A 243 7.56 -21.85 -10.39
CA ASN A 243 8.11 -22.17 -9.06
C ASN A 243 8.84 -20.94 -8.48
N ARG A 244 8.08 -19.88 -8.17
CA ARG A 244 8.61 -18.62 -7.62
C ARG A 244 9.06 -18.82 -6.18
N SER A 245 10.28 -18.36 -5.87
CA SER A 245 10.81 -18.28 -4.51
C SER A 245 9.92 -17.47 -3.57
N GLU A 246 10.10 -17.67 -2.27
CA GLU A 246 9.38 -16.92 -1.22
C GLU A 246 9.65 -15.41 -1.33
N ASP A 247 10.89 -15.01 -1.55
CA ASP A 247 11.29 -13.60 -1.73
C ASP A 247 10.56 -12.95 -2.92
N HIS A 248 10.39 -13.66 -4.05
CA HIS A 248 9.61 -13.14 -5.19
C HIS A 248 8.15 -12.91 -4.84
N ARG A 249 7.53 -13.84 -4.09
CA ARG A 249 6.13 -13.73 -3.66
C ARG A 249 5.93 -12.59 -2.68
N LEU A 250 6.90 -12.36 -1.79
CA LEU A 250 6.91 -11.24 -0.86
C LEU A 250 6.99 -9.91 -1.63
N ILE A 251 7.98 -9.75 -2.53
CA ILE A 251 8.14 -8.53 -3.33
C ILE A 251 6.88 -8.25 -4.17
N LEU A 252 6.29 -9.29 -4.76
CA LEU A 252 5.04 -9.21 -5.50
C LEU A 252 3.88 -8.73 -4.63
N GLY A 253 3.70 -9.33 -3.45
CA GLY A 253 2.65 -8.95 -2.52
C GLY A 253 2.78 -7.52 -2.03
N MET A 254 4.00 -7.10 -1.66
CA MET A 254 4.28 -5.73 -1.22
C MET A 254 4.00 -4.71 -2.34
N GLY A 255 4.48 -4.99 -3.57
CA GLY A 255 4.24 -4.08 -4.69
C GLY A 255 2.76 -3.99 -5.09
N VAL A 256 2.03 -5.11 -5.09
CA VAL A 256 0.58 -5.11 -5.34
C VAL A 256 -0.17 -4.36 -4.23
N ALA A 257 0.20 -4.54 -2.96
CA ALA A 257 -0.42 -3.82 -1.85
C ALA A 257 -0.28 -2.30 -2.02
N VAL A 258 0.91 -1.83 -2.40
CA VAL A 258 1.17 -0.41 -2.68
C VAL A 258 0.36 0.07 -3.89
N LEU A 259 0.36 -0.66 -5.02
CA LEU A 259 -0.41 -0.25 -6.21
C LEU A 259 -1.92 -0.28 -6.01
N CYS A 260 -2.42 -1.11 -5.10
CA CYS A 260 -3.83 -1.15 -4.72
C CYS A 260 -4.25 0.05 -3.86
N ASN A 261 -3.31 0.85 -3.32
CA ASN A 261 -3.67 2.08 -2.63
C ASN A 261 -4.23 3.10 -3.64
N PRO A 262 -5.54 3.44 -3.60
CA PRO A 262 -6.13 4.35 -4.57
C PRO A 262 -5.54 5.77 -4.48
N ARG A 263 -5.10 6.16 -3.27
CA ARG A 263 -4.41 7.41 -2.96
C ARG A 263 -2.95 7.13 -2.60
N LEU A 264 -2.23 6.52 -3.54
CA LEU A 264 -0.80 6.25 -3.43
C LEU A 264 -0.03 7.56 -3.26
N MET A 265 0.91 7.64 -2.32
CA MET A 265 1.73 8.84 -2.09
C MET A 265 3.21 8.55 -2.33
N ASP A 266 4.05 9.58 -2.48
CA ASP A 266 5.46 9.42 -2.86
C ASP A 266 6.22 8.48 -1.92
N TYR A 267 5.99 8.62 -0.62
CA TYR A 267 6.64 7.83 0.43
C TYR A 267 6.23 6.34 0.45
N ASP A 268 5.21 5.94 -0.30
CA ASP A 268 4.81 4.53 -0.43
C ASP A 268 5.65 3.80 -1.50
N MET A 269 6.35 4.54 -2.36
CA MET A 269 6.86 4.02 -3.63
C MET A 269 8.17 3.26 -3.53
N VAL A 270 8.94 3.39 -2.44
CA VAL A 270 10.26 2.74 -2.32
C VAL A 270 10.16 1.21 -2.46
N LEU A 271 9.05 0.62 -2.02
CA LEU A 271 8.77 -0.81 -2.14
C LEU A 271 8.45 -1.25 -3.58
N LEU A 272 8.15 -0.31 -4.48
CA LEU A 272 7.91 -0.58 -5.90
C LEU A 272 9.21 -0.73 -6.70
N VAL A 273 10.36 -0.33 -6.17
CA VAL A 273 11.66 -0.50 -6.82
C VAL A 273 11.97 -1.98 -7.07
N PRO A 274 12.01 -2.87 -6.05
CA PRO A 274 12.24 -4.29 -6.29
C PRO A 274 11.09 -4.94 -7.07
N TYR A 275 9.87 -4.40 -6.96
CA TYR A 275 8.72 -4.84 -7.71
C TYR A 275 8.85 -4.62 -9.22
N ALA A 276 9.33 -3.45 -9.66
CA ALA A 276 9.57 -3.15 -11.06
C ALA A 276 10.59 -4.12 -11.68
N ALA A 277 11.64 -4.49 -10.95
CA ALA A 277 12.59 -5.50 -11.38
C ALA A 277 11.94 -6.90 -11.50
N LEU A 278 11.02 -7.24 -10.60
CA LEU A 278 10.22 -8.47 -10.70
C LEU A 278 9.28 -8.46 -11.91
N LEU A 279 8.69 -7.32 -12.26
CA LEU A 279 7.91 -7.17 -13.49
C LEU A 279 8.77 -7.42 -14.73
N GLY A 280 9.96 -6.80 -14.80
CA GLY A 280 10.92 -7.02 -15.89
C GLY A 280 11.31 -8.49 -16.06
N GLN A 281 11.65 -9.17 -14.96
CA GLN A 281 11.92 -10.61 -14.98
C GLN A 281 10.70 -11.43 -15.45
N SER A 282 9.50 -11.06 -14.99
CA SER A 282 8.25 -11.75 -15.36
C SER A 282 7.91 -11.58 -16.84
N ILE A 283 8.20 -10.41 -17.43
CA ILE A 283 8.06 -10.16 -18.86
C ILE A 283 9.00 -11.08 -19.65
N GLY A 284 10.25 -11.24 -19.21
CA GLY A 284 11.23 -12.14 -19.85
C GLY A 284 10.74 -13.60 -19.96
N GLY A 285 9.98 -14.05 -18.96
CA GLY A 285 9.40 -15.40 -18.91
C GLY A 285 8.17 -15.63 -19.81
N LEU A 286 7.61 -14.60 -20.44
CA LEU A 286 6.45 -14.74 -21.32
C LEU A 286 6.83 -15.36 -22.68
N ARG A 287 5.88 -16.08 -23.30
CA ARG A 287 6.03 -16.58 -24.68
C ARG A 287 5.74 -15.46 -25.69
N GLY A 288 6.49 -15.44 -26.80
CA GLY A 288 6.32 -14.51 -27.92
C GLY A 288 7.29 -13.32 -27.89
N ARG A 289 8.18 -13.22 -28.90
CA ARG A 289 9.24 -12.21 -28.96
C ARG A 289 8.69 -10.77 -29.02
N ILE A 290 7.70 -10.53 -29.88
CA ILE A 290 7.08 -9.20 -30.09
C ILE A 290 6.39 -8.72 -28.81
N LEU A 291 5.62 -9.59 -28.16
CA LEU A 291 4.95 -9.26 -26.91
C LEU A 291 5.95 -8.85 -25.82
N ARG A 292 7.01 -9.65 -25.62
CA ARG A 292 8.07 -9.32 -24.66
C ARG A 292 8.73 -7.99 -24.97
N PHE A 293 9.06 -7.75 -26.24
CA PHE A 293 9.66 -6.49 -26.68
C PHE A 293 8.77 -5.30 -26.29
N ASN A 294 7.48 -5.32 -26.65
CA ASN A 294 6.55 -4.24 -26.35
C ASN A 294 6.37 -4.02 -24.84
N LEU A 295 6.24 -5.10 -24.05
CA LEU A 295 6.07 -4.97 -22.60
C LEU A 295 7.34 -4.47 -21.90
N SER A 296 8.53 -4.90 -22.36
CA SER A 296 9.80 -4.39 -21.85
C SER A 296 9.92 -2.89 -22.11
N TRP A 297 9.56 -2.41 -23.29
CA TRP A 297 9.53 -0.96 -23.56
C TRP A 297 8.44 -0.23 -22.77
N GLY A 298 7.28 -0.85 -22.56
CA GLY A 298 6.24 -0.32 -21.65
C GLY A 298 6.71 -0.16 -20.20
N LEU A 299 7.70 -0.95 -19.77
CA LEU A 299 8.37 -0.78 -18.47
C LEU A 299 9.47 0.28 -18.51
N VAL A 300 10.31 0.26 -19.56
CA VAL A 300 11.53 1.08 -19.64
C VAL A 300 11.22 2.53 -20.03
N LEU A 301 10.34 2.78 -21.00
CA LEU A 301 10.08 4.14 -21.50
C LEU A 301 9.56 5.09 -20.42
N PRO A 302 8.57 4.73 -19.57
CA PRO A 302 8.12 5.63 -18.50
C PRO A 302 9.25 6.01 -17.53
N LEU A 303 10.14 5.07 -17.23
CA LEU A 303 11.26 5.28 -16.31
C LEU A 303 12.36 6.13 -16.95
N ALA A 304 12.71 5.85 -18.21
CA ALA A 304 13.67 6.63 -18.97
C ALA A 304 13.17 8.07 -19.20
N ALA A 305 11.91 8.24 -19.58
CA ALA A 305 11.28 9.55 -19.71
C ALA A 305 11.28 10.30 -18.37
N GLY A 306 11.01 9.61 -17.26
CA GLY A 306 11.09 10.19 -15.92
C GLY A 306 12.50 10.65 -15.53
N ALA A 307 13.53 9.90 -15.91
CA ALA A 307 14.93 10.28 -15.70
C ALA A 307 15.31 11.51 -16.55
N LEU A 308 14.95 11.52 -17.84
CA LEU A 308 15.24 12.64 -18.73
C LEU A 308 14.50 13.91 -18.31
N ALA A 309 13.21 13.81 -17.97
CA ALA A 309 12.43 14.95 -17.49
C ALA A 309 13.06 15.59 -16.24
N TYR A 310 13.62 14.77 -15.34
CA TYR A 310 14.36 15.25 -14.18
C TYR A 310 15.65 15.98 -14.57
N LEU A 311 16.47 15.38 -15.43
CA LEU A 311 17.74 15.98 -15.87
C LEU A 311 17.54 17.31 -16.60
N PHE A 312 16.49 17.41 -17.42
CA PHE A 312 16.16 18.61 -18.19
C PHE A 312 15.24 19.60 -17.45
N HIS A 313 14.97 19.38 -16.15
CA HIS A 313 14.12 20.24 -15.33
C HIS A 313 12.73 20.53 -15.97
N VAL A 314 12.18 19.55 -16.68
CA VAL A 314 10.86 19.69 -17.34
C VAL A 314 9.77 19.55 -16.27
N ASN A 315 9.29 20.70 -15.78
CA ASN A 315 8.26 20.81 -14.75
C ASN A 315 6.84 20.65 -15.36
N PRO A 316 5.88 19.94 -14.74
CA PRO A 316 5.94 18.72 -13.96
C PRO A 316 5.31 17.59 -14.82
N TYR A 317 6.09 16.90 -15.66
CA TYR A 317 5.61 15.59 -16.09
C TYR A 317 5.42 14.80 -14.80
N GLN A 318 4.20 14.36 -14.51
CA GLN A 318 3.89 13.53 -13.36
C GLN A 318 4.46 12.12 -13.61
N ARG A 319 5.80 12.05 -13.76
CA ARG A 319 6.61 10.86 -14.09
C ARG A 319 6.20 9.67 -13.25
N THR A 320 5.93 9.98 -11.99
CA THR A 320 5.50 9.06 -10.97
C THR A 320 4.14 8.47 -11.32
N HIS A 321 3.14 9.29 -11.68
CA HIS A 321 1.82 8.80 -12.10
C HIS A 321 1.90 7.90 -13.33
N VAL A 322 2.71 8.28 -14.33
CA VAL A 322 2.89 7.49 -15.55
C VAL A 322 3.56 6.15 -15.23
N ALA A 323 4.59 6.14 -14.37
CA ALA A 323 5.23 4.92 -13.92
C ALA A 323 4.26 4.02 -13.12
N MET A 324 3.46 4.58 -12.22
CA MET A 324 2.49 3.82 -11.41
C MET A 324 1.38 3.23 -12.29
N PHE A 325 0.93 3.99 -13.28
CA PHE A 325 0.00 3.50 -14.29
C PHE A 325 0.62 2.36 -15.11
N ALA A 326 1.84 2.53 -15.61
CA ALA A 326 2.55 1.50 -16.35
C ALA A 326 2.72 0.22 -15.52
N PHE A 327 3.15 0.33 -14.26
CA PHE A 327 3.28 -0.83 -13.37
C PHE A 327 1.94 -1.54 -13.16
N SER A 328 0.86 -0.79 -12.95
CA SER A 328 -0.49 -1.35 -12.82
C SER A 328 -0.93 -2.11 -14.07
N VAL A 329 -0.79 -1.47 -15.26
CA VAL A 329 -1.17 -2.06 -16.55
C VAL A 329 -0.33 -3.30 -16.86
N LEU A 330 0.99 -3.23 -16.66
CA LEU A 330 1.89 -4.35 -16.88
C LEU A 330 1.54 -5.53 -15.98
N THR A 331 1.22 -5.27 -14.71
CA THR A 331 0.79 -6.32 -13.77
C THR A 331 -0.46 -7.04 -14.26
N LEU A 332 -1.48 -6.28 -14.68
CA LEU A 332 -2.71 -6.84 -15.23
C LEU A 332 -2.46 -7.65 -16.50
N ILE A 333 -1.65 -7.13 -17.44
CA ILE A 333 -1.33 -7.81 -18.70
C ILE A 333 -0.54 -9.10 -18.42
N ILE A 334 0.49 -9.05 -17.57
CA ILE A 334 1.30 -10.23 -17.23
C ILE A 334 0.41 -11.28 -16.55
N GLY A 335 -0.39 -10.89 -15.55
CA GLY A 335 -1.32 -11.79 -14.88
C GLY A 335 -2.29 -12.44 -15.86
N TRP A 336 -2.89 -11.66 -16.75
CA TRP A 336 -3.79 -12.15 -17.79
C TRP A 336 -3.10 -13.14 -18.75
N ARG A 337 -1.89 -12.83 -19.22
CA ARG A 337 -1.14 -13.70 -20.14
C ARG A 337 -0.74 -15.02 -19.50
N LEU A 338 -0.29 -14.98 -18.24
CA LEU A 338 0.04 -16.18 -17.48
C LEU A 338 -1.21 -17.04 -17.21
N TRP A 339 -2.35 -16.41 -16.93
CA TRP A 339 -3.63 -17.10 -16.81
C TRP A 339 -4.05 -17.80 -18.11
N GLN A 340 -3.91 -17.13 -19.26
CA GLN A 340 -4.20 -17.72 -20.57
C GLN A 340 -3.26 -18.89 -20.91
N ALA A 341 -1.97 -18.76 -20.60
CA ALA A 341 -0.96 -19.77 -20.91
C ALA A 341 -1.11 -21.03 -20.04
N ASN A 342 -1.49 -20.86 -18.77
CA ASN A 342 -1.77 -21.97 -17.87
C ASN A 342 -3.20 -22.48 -18.10
N GLY A 343 -3.41 -23.24 -19.19
CA GLY A 343 -4.69 -23.93 -19.45
C GLY A 343 -5.22 -24.73 -18.25
N VAL A 344 -4.33 -25.10 -17.32
CA VAL A 344 -4.60 -25.71 -16.00
C VAL A 344 -5.41 -24.80 -15.05
N ALA A 345 -5.23 -23.48 -15.09
CA ALA A 345 -6.02 -22.55 -14.27
C ALA A 345 -7.49 -22.51 -14.74
N ARG A 346 -7.76 -22.69 -16.05
CA ARG A 346 -9.13 -22.83 -16.56
C ARG A 346 -9.77 -24.13 -16.10
N THR A 347 -9.04 -25.25 -16.11
CA THR A 347 -9.55 -26.54 -15.62
C THR A 347 -9.70 -26.59 -14.10
N ALA A 348 -8.80 -25.97 -13.32
CA ALA A 348 -8.92 -25.92 -11.87
C ALA A 348 -10.05 -25.00 -11.39
N VAL A 349 -10.25 -23.85 -12.04
CA VAL A 349 -11.40 -22.97 -11.75
C VAL A 349 -12.71 -23.64 -12.18
N ARG A 350 -12.75 -24.30 -13.35
CA ARG A 350 -13.92 -25.13 -13.75
C ARG A 350 -14.18 -26.23 -12.73
N ALA A 351 -13.18 -27.02 -12.36
CA ALA A 351 -13.33 -28.10 -11.39
C ALA A 351 -13.78 -27.61 -10.00
N TYR A 352 -13.33 -26.43 -9.57
CA TYR A 352 -13.80 -25.81 -8.32
C TYR A 352 -15.25 -25.31 -8.43
N ILE A 353 -15.62 -24.66 -9.53
CA ILE A 353 -17.01 -24.25 -9.82
C ILE A 353 -17.92 -25.48 -9.89
N ASP A 354 -17.47 -26.55 -10.55
CA ASP A 354 -18.22 -27.81 -10.66
C ASP A 354 -18.37 -28.48 -9.29
N ARG A 355 -17.34 -28.45 -8.42
CA ARG A 355 -17.48 -28.89 -7.02
C ARG A 355 -18.46 -28.04 -6.22
N LEU A 356 -18.47 -26.72 -6.40
CA LEU A 356 -19.43 -25.85 -5.72
C LEU A 356 -20.87 -26.11 -6.19
N ARG A 357 -21.06 -26.56 -7.43
CA ARG A 357 -22.37 -27.00 -7.95
C ARG A 357 -22.80 -28.37 -7.42
N THR A 358 -21.87 -29.26 -7.10
CA THR A 358 -22.18 -30.62 -6.61
C THR A 358 -22.24 -30.77 -5.11
N VAL A 359 -21.89 -29.75 -4.32
CA VAL A 359 -22.17 -29.74 -2.87
C VAL A 359 -23.67 -29.44 -2.70
N PRO A 360 -24.53 -30.42 -2.34
CA PRO A 360 -25.92 -30.12 -2.04
C PRO A 360 -25.92 -29.17 -0.85
N LEU A 361 -26.49 -27.97 -1.05
CA LEU A 361 -26.85 -27.06 0.03
C LEU A 361 -27.86 -27.78 0.93
N LYS A 362 -27.38 -28.59 1.87
CA LYS A 362 -28.18 -29.06 3.00
C LYS A 362 -28.41 -27.85 3.90
N VAL A 363 -29.35 -27.00 3.52
CA VAL A 363 -29.94 -26.01 4.43
C VAL A 363 -30.95 -26.80 5.28
N PRO A 364 -30.70 -27.02 6.58
CA PRO A 364 -31.70 -27.64 7.44
C PRO A 364 -32.79 -26.62 7.73
N ILE A 365 -33.74 -26.46 6.81
CA ILE A 365 -34.95 -25.68 7.08
C ILE A 365 -35.88 -26.57 7.91
N ARG A 366 -35.69 -26.58 9.23
CA ARG A 366 -36.74 -27.06 10.15
C ARG A 366 -37.80 -25.97 10.28
N PHE A 367 -38.79 -25.98 9.40
CA PHE A 367 -40.08 -25.35 9.71
C PHE A 367 -40.80 -26.23 10.73
N GLN A 368 -40.73 -25.85 12.01
CA GLN A 368 -41.70 -26.34 12.99
C GLN A 368 -43.03 -25.63 12.71
N ARG A 369 -43.97 -26.32 12.06
CA ARG A 369 -45.39 -25.99 12.16
C ARG A 369 -45.83 -26.29 13.59
N LYS A 370 -46.13 -25.26 14.38
CA LYS A 370 -46.95 -25.41 15.58
C LYS A 370 -48.40 -25.62 15.12
N ALA A 371 -49.02 -26.68 15.63
CA ALA A 371 -50.47 -26.89 15.62
C ALA A 371 -51.11 -26.08 16.75
#